data_AF-A0A8J9ZSF3-F1
#
_entry.id   AF-A0A8J9ZSF3-F1
#
_cell.length_a   1.000
_cell.length_b   1.000
_cell.length_c   1.000
_cell.angle_alpha   90.00
_cell.angle_beta   90.00
_cell.angle_gamma   90.00
#
_symmetry.space_group_name_H-M   'P 1'
#
loop_
_entity.id
_entity.type
_entity.pdbx_description
1 polymer ?
#
loop_
_entity_poly.entity_id
_entity_poly.type
_entity_poly.pdbx_seq_one_letter_code
_entity_poly.pdbx_strand_id
1 'polypeptide(L)'
;MYCVGALIGLHLVEPFLSLTTSAESTYSKIIPAFQHLYHELMEVNPTTLLQTEEPAFKFISKERFQQTKYDNEICSAILQVATTYQSEVTRLLRMLLPKLATGFQKQKGDIFGFGEHDAAAQHSVTQMDKEKLEKAPIHNLDAERSVGFVNYELSRRGAKQLKVASAAQVKAKSSDLIERREPGSFRNYSKEARKGGRIPEILLAWEKKQEELKKQGLKDKEIANVAVDRRRNKDLQTLKNMGGPFTAAAEVDTYVAATDADDTTKLGRLYLEVRYARDTALSLPKTSDIFRLLKNYKKLPLNTYAINLKLYLNNITSNADVTLQDFNHAMDTICNQQSL
;
A
#
# COMPACT_ATOMS: atom_id res chain seq x y z
N MET A 1 -3.01 -11.82 41.65
CA MET A 1 -3.27 -11.18 40.33
C MET A 1 -2.44 -11.76 39.20
N TYR A 2 -1.11 -11.89 39.34
CA TYR A 2 -0.25 -12.43 38.26
C TYR A 2 -0.68 -13.81 37.74
N CYS A 3 -1.03 -14.75 38.63
CA CYS A 3 -1.52 -16.08 38.22
C CYS A 3 -2.82 -16.01 37.39
N VAL A 4 -3.82 -15.23 37.82
CA VAL A 4 -5.06 -14.98 37.05
C VAL A 4 -4.74 -14.40 35.67
N GLY A 5 -3.84 -13.41 35.60
CA GLY A 5 -3.38 -12.84 34.34
C GLY A 5 -2.72 -13.88 33.43
N ALA A 6 -1.89 -14.77 33.98
CA ALA A 6 -1.24 -15.84 33.23
C ALA A 6 -2.24 -16.88 32.71
N LEU A 7 -3.26 -17.24 33.50
CA LEU A 7 -4.34 -18.15 33.05
C LEU A 7 -5.19 -17.53 31.93
N ILE A 8 -5.52 -16.24 32.04
CA ILE A 8 -6.18 -15.49 30.95
C ILE A 8 -5.26 -15.42 29.72
N GLY A 9 -3.96 -15.21 29.93
CA GLY A 9 -2.95 -15.25 28.87
C GLY A 9 -3.00 -16.56 28.09
N LEU A 10 -2.90 -17.67 28.81
CA LEU A 10 -2.90 -19.03 28.27
C LEU A 10 -4.20 -19.40 27.56
N HIS A 11 -5.35 -19.18 28.22
CA HIS A 11 -6.64 -19.66 27.70
C HIS A 11 -7.32 -18.72 26.71
N LEU A 12 -7.03 -17.43 26.78
CA LEU A 12 -7.74 -16.43 25.98
C LEU A 12 -6.79 -15.64 25.08
N VAL A 13 -5.78 -14.98 25.63
CA VAL A 13 -5.01 -13.97 24.88
C VAL A 13 -4.18 -14.60 23.77
N GLU A 14 -3.34 -15.60 24.06
CA GLU A 14 -2.49 -16.21 23.04
C GLU A 14 -3.30 -16.89 21.93
N PRO A 15 -4.33 -17.71 22.23
CA PRO A 15 -5.14 -18.30 21.18
C PRO A 15 -5.94 -17.26 20.38
N PHE A 16 -6.44 -16.20 21.03
CA PHE A 16 -7.14 -15.11 20.36
C PHE A 16 -6.21 -14.33 19.42
N LEU A 17 -5.00 -14.02 19.87
CA LEU A 17 -3.98 -13.39 19.02
C LEU A 17 -3.66 -14.29 17.84
N SER A 18 -3.37 -15.56 18.08
CA SER A 18 -3.12 -16.54 17.02
C SER A 18 -4.27 -16.62 16.01
N LEU A 19 -5.52 -16.59 16.45
CA LEU A 19 -6.69 -16.55 15.58
C LEU A 19 -6.74 -15.26 14.77
N THR A 20 -6.57 -14.10 15.39
CA THR A 20 -6.72 -12.80 14.72
C THR A 20 -5.52 -12.43 13.84
N THR A 21 -4.34 -13.01 14.08
CA THR A 21 -3.12 -12.76 13.31
C THR A 21 -2.79 -13.85 12.29
N SER A 22 -3.59 -14.92 12.22
CA SER A 22 -3.37 -15.98 11.24
C SER A 22 -3.72 -15.50 9.83
N ALA A 23 -2.85 -15.80 8.86
CA ALA A 23 -3.10 -15.55 7.45
C ALA A 23 -4.29 -16.36 6.89
N GLU A 24 -4.67 -17.45 7.56
CA GLU A 24 -5.78 -18.34 7.16
C GLU A 24 -7.12 -17.96 7.81
N SER A 25 -7.12 -16.94 8.66
CA SER A 25 -8.35 -16.47 9.27
C SER A 25 -9.14 -15.65 8.27
N THR A 26 -10.46 -15.87 8.29
CA THR A 26 -11.45 -15.22 7.45
C THR A 26 -12.54 -14.60 8.31
N TYR A 27 -13.25 -13.58 7.80
CA TYR A 27 -14.37 -12.97 8.54
C TYR A 27 -15.48 -13.99 8.84
N SER A 28 -15.72 -14.93 7.94
CA SER A 28 -16.60 -16.09 8.14
C SER A 28 -16.24 -16.93 9.38
N LYS A 29 -14.96 -17.02 9.75
CA LYS A 29 -14.50 -17.69 10.98
C LYS A 29 -14.55 -16.76 12.19
N ILE A 30 -14.16 -15.49 12.03
CA ILE A 30 -14.00 -14.55 13.14
C ILE A 30 -15.33 -14.05 13.72
N ILE A 31 -16.31 -13.75 12.87
CA ILE A 31 -17.62 -13.29 13.32
C ILE A 31 -18.25 -14.27 14.32
N PRO A 32 -18.43 -15.57 13.98
CA PRO A 32 -19.00 -16.52 14.94
C PRO A 32 -18.06 -16.77 16.14
N ALA A 33 -16.74 -16.74 15.95
CA ALA A 33 -15.80 -16.90 17.05
C ALA A 33 -15.93 -15.77 18.09
N PHE A 34 -16.10 -14.52 17.66
CA PHE A 34 -16.26 -13.37 18.56
C PHE A 34 -17.61 -13.42 19.28
N GLN A 35 -18.68 -13.79 18.58
CA GLN A 35 -19.99 -14.04 19.19
C GLN A 35 -19.89 -15.12 20.27
N HIS A 36 -19.28 -16.27 19.97
CA HIS A 36 -19.10 -17.34 20.94
C HIS A 36 -18.23 -16.91 22.13
N LEU A 37 -17.11 -16.23 21.87
CA LEU A 37 -16.23 -15.73 22.94
C LEU A 37 -16.99 -14.83 23.92
N TYR A 38 -17.83 -13.91 23.43
CA TYR A 38 -18.61 -13.04 24.31
C TYR A 38 -19.53 -13.84 25.25
N HIS A 39 -20.27 -14.80 24.71
CA HIS A 39 -21.15 -15.66 25.52
C HIS A 39 -20.36 -16.53 26.49
N GLU A 40 -19.24 -17.11 26.05
CA GLU A 40 -18.41 -17.94 26.91
C GLU A 40 -17.76 -17.14 28.03
N LEU A 41 -17.33 -15.90 27.81
CA LEU A 41 -16.80 -15.05 28.90
C LEU A 41 -17.85 -14.79 30.00
N MET A 42 -19.13 -14.79 29.66
CA MET A 42 -20.23 -14.59 30.61
C MET A 42 -20.59 -15.87 31.36
N GLU A 43 -20.47 -17.04 30.70
CA GLU A 43 -21.01 -18.32 31.20
C GLU A 43 -19.96 -19.33 31.65
N VAL A 44 -18.69 -19.16 31.26
CA VAL A 44 -17.63 -20.15 31.53
C VAL A 44 -17.47 -20.39 33.03
N ASN A 45 -17.39 -21.66 33.41
CA ASN A 45 -17.02 -22.02 34.77
C ASN A 45 -15.53 -21.67 35.00
N PRO A 46 -15.19 -20.74 35.91
CA PRO A 46 -13.81 -20.28 36.09
C PRO A 46 -12.81 -21.39 36.45
N THR A 47 -13.30 -22.52 36.98
CA THR A 47 -12.48 -23.67 37.34
C THR A 47 -11.86 -24.36 36.12
N THR A 48 -12.48 -24.25 34.93
CA THR A 48 -11.92 -24.83 33.70
C THR A 48 -10.64 -24.14 33.25
N LEU A 49 -10.43 -22.87 33.64
CA LEU A 49 -9.18 -22.15 33.40
C LEU A 49 -8.04 -22.64 34.31
N LEU A 50 -8.28 -23.60 35.21
CA LEU A 50 -7.24 -24.19 36.07
C LEU A 50 -6.70 -25.51 35.50
N GLN A 51 -7.01 -25.81 34.24
CA GLN A 51 -6.59 -27.00 33.50
C GLN A 51 -5.75 -26.57 32.31
N THR A 52 -4.81 -27.38 31.82
CA THR A 52 -3.96 -27.00 30.67
C THR A 52 -4.01 -28.00 29.53
N GLU A 53 -4.85 -29.03 29.67
CA GLU A 53 -5.02 -30.11 28.73
C GLU A 53 -5.97 -29.69 27.59
N GLU A 54 -7.00 -28.92 27.95
CA GLU A 54 -8.05 -28.45 27.05
C GLU A 54 -8.26 -26.94 27.16
N PRO A 55 -8.71 -26.26 26.07
CA PRO A 55 -9.06 -24.86 26.14
C PRO A 55 -10.32 -24.66 27.00
N ALA A 56 -10.30 -23.65 27.87
CA ALA A 56 -11.46 -23.28 28.67
C ALA A 56 -12.60 -22.67 27.84
N PHE A 57 -12.28 -22.13 26.66
CA PHE A 57 -13.21 -21.48 25.73
C PHE A 57 -13.32 -22.31 24.46
N LYS A 58 -14.54 -22.72 24.07
CA LYS A 58 -14.77 -23.63 22.94
C LYS A 58 -14.67 -22.94 21.59
N PHE A 59 -14.67 -21.60 21.54
CA PHE A 59 -14.34 -20.91 20.29
C PHE A 59 -12.90 -21.20 19.81
N ILE A 60 -12.03 -21.66 20.71
CA ILE A 60 -10.65 -22.06 20.41
C ILE A 60 -10.62 -23.56 20.14
N SER A 61 -10.09 -23.96 18.98
CA SER A 61 -9.87 -25.37 18.69
C SER A 61 -8.74 -25.93 19.57
N LYS A 62 -8.83 -27.23 19.90
CA LYS A 62 -7.80 -27.92 20.68
C LYS A 62 -6.42 -27.81 20.01
N GLU A 63 -6.36 -27.92 18.69
CA GLU A 63 -5.11 -27.80 17.92
C GLU A 63 -4.48 -26.41 18.11
N ARG A 64 -5.27 -25.34 17.97
CA ARG A 64 -4.77 -23.97 18.16
C ARG A 64 -4.31 -23.71 19.59
N PHE A 65 -5.05 -24.24 20.57
CA PHE A 65 -4.66 -24.14 21.98
C PHE A 65 -3.30 -24.81 22.21
N GLN A 66 -3.08 -26.02 21.71
CA GLN A 66 -1.80 -26.71 21.85
C GLN A 66 -0.65 -25.98 21.12
N GLN A 67 -0.91 -25.37 19.96
CA GLN A 67 0.10 -24.59 19.23
C GLN A 67 0.52 -23.30 19.93
N THR A 68 -0.35 -22.72 20.76
CA THR A 68 -0.12 -21.44 21.44
C THR A 68 0.18 -21.61 22.93
N LYS A 69 0.14 -22.84 23.43
CA LYS A 69 0.45 -23.20 24.81
C LYS A 69 1.92 -22.88 25.11
N TYR A 70 2.15 -22.27 26.27
CA TYR A 70 3.51 -22.06 26.79
C TYR A 70 4.20 -23.40 27.09
N ASP A 71 5.52 -23.36 27.25
CA ASP A 71 6.29 -24.53 27.64
C ASP A 71 5.74 -25.18 28.92
N ASN A 72 5.81 -26.51 28.99
CA ASN A 72 5.22 -27.29 30.08
C ASN A 72 5.72 -26.86 31.47
N GLU A 73 6.97 -26.39 31.57
CA GLU A 73 7.54 -25.87 32.82
C GLU A 73 6.78 -24.63 33.31
N ILE A 74 6.49 -23.69 32.39
CA ILE A 74 5.74 -22.47 32.68
C ILE A 74 4.30 -22.82 33.06
N CYS A 75 3.65 -23.67 32.27
CA CYS A 75 2.29 -24.14 32.57
C CYS A 75 2.21 -24.82 33.94
N SER A 76 3.18 -25.69 34.27
CA SER A 76 3.23 -26.38 35.56
C SER A 76 3.41 -25.42 36.72
N ALA A 77 4.27 -24.41 36.58
CA ALA A 77 4.46 -23.39 37.60
C ALA A 77 3.18 -22.54 37.82
N ILE A 78 2.50 -22.15 36.74
CA ILE A 78 1.22 -21.43 36.83
C ILE A 78 0.18 -22.29 37.54
N LEU A 79 0.04 -23.55 37.14
CA LEU A 79 -0.91 -24.49 37.73
C LEU A 79 -0.63 -24.74 39.21
N GLN A 80 0.63 -24.93 39.61
CA GLN A 80 0.97 -25.13 41.01
C GLN A 80 0.49 -23.96 41.88
N VAL A 81 0.71 -22.72 41.43
CA VAL A 81 0.22 -21.52 42.13
C VAL A 81 -1.31 -21.46 42.10
N ALA A 82 -1.91 -21.77 40.95
CA ALA A 82 -3.36 -21.76 40.77
C ALA A 82 -4.07 -22.76 41.69
N THR A 83 -3.55 -23.99 41.81
CA THR A 83 -4.05 -25.03 42.72
C THR A 83 -3.85 -24.64 44.18
N THR A 84 -2.69 -24.08 44.53
CA THR A 84 -2.41 -23.63 45.91
C THR A 84 -3.41 -22.56 46.39
N TYR A 85 -3.81 -21.65 45.50
CA TYR A 85 -4.73 -20.55 45.79
C TYR A 85 -6.05 -20.66 45.02
N GLN A 86 -6.54 -21.89 44.84
CA GLN A 86 -7.65 -22.19 43.93
C GLN A 86 -8.90 -21.37 44.24
N SER A 87 -9.24 -21.20 45.53
CA SER A 87 -10.46 -20.50 45.94
C SER A 87 -10.42 -19.02 45.54
N GLU A 88 -9.28 -18.36 45.77
CA GLU A 88 -9.03 -16.96 45.50
C GLU A 88 -8.93 -16.70 44.00
N VAL A 89 -8.20 -17.56 43.28
CA VAL A 89 -8.04 -17.47 41.82
C VAL A 89 -9.40 -17.65 41.14
N THR A 90 -10.18 -18.66 41.53
CA THR A 90 -11.53 -18.92 40.99
C THR A 90 -12.46 -17.73 41.27
N ARG A 91 -12.43 -17.18 42.50
CA ARG A 91 -13.23 -15.99 42.86
C ARG A 91 -12.85 -14.77 42.01
N LEU A 92 -11.56 -14.52 41.82
CA LEU A 92 -11.08 -13.41 40.99
C LEU A 92 -11.48 -13.59 39.52
N LEU A 93 -11.31 -14.77 38.96
CA LEU A 93 -11.72 -15.08 37.58
C LEU A 93 -13.23 -14.88 37.40
N ARG A 94 -14.06 -15.34 38.35
CA ARG A 94 -15.52 -15.13 38.33
C ARG A 94 -15.89 -13.65 38.25
N MET A 95 -15.15 -12.78 38.91
CA MET A 95 -15.38 -11.33 38.87
C MET A 95 -14.81 -10.66 37.62
N LEU A 96 -13.72 -11.21 37.06
CA LEU A 96 -12.98 -10.62 35.94
C LEU A 96 -13.60 -10.96 34.59
N LEU A 97 -14.01 -12.21 34.37
CA LEU A 97 -14.47 -12.70 33.07
C LEU A 97 -15.69 -11.92 32.53
N PRO A 98 -16.75 -11.64 33.33
CA PRO A 98 -17.85 -10.80 32.86
C PRO A 98 -17.42 -9.36 32.53
N LYS A 99 -16.45 -8.80 33.27
CA LYS A 99 -15.91 -7.46 32.97
C LYS A 99 -15.15 -7.45 31.65
N LEU A 100 -14.42 -8.53 31.34
CA LEU A 100 -13.78 -8.72 30.04
C LEU A 100 -14.83 -8.83 28.94
N ALA A 101 -15.93 -9.58 29.16
CA ALA A 101 -17.04 -9.66 28.21
C ALA A 101 -17.64 -8.29 27.91
N THR A 102 -17.94 -7.49 28.95
CA THR A 102 -18.45 -6.12 28.79
C THR A 102 -17.45 -5.23 28.04
N GLY A 103 -16.17 -5.31 28.37
CA GLY A 103 -15.13 -4.56 27.66
C GLY A 103 -15.03 -4.96 26.17
N PHE A 104 -15.11 -6.26 25.91
CA PHE A 104 -15.08 -6.82 24.56
C PHE A 104 -16.30 -6.41 23.73
N GLN A 105 -17.50 -6.48 24.31
CA GLN A 105 -18.74 -5.96 23.69
C GLN A 105 -18.62 -4.47 23.38
N LYS A 106 -18.14 -3.63 24.30
CA LYS A 106 -17.98 -2.20 24.03
C LYS A 106 -17.01 -1.91 22.88
N GLN A 107 -15.99 -2.74 22.68
CA GLN A 107 -14.99 -2.55 21.64
C GLN A 107 -15.40 -3.12 20.29
N LYS A 108 -16.18 -4.20 20.27
CA LYS A 108 -16.39 -5.05 19.09
C LYS A 108 -17.85 -5.43 18.83
N GLY A 109 -18.75 -5.25 19.79
CA GLY A 109 -20.15 -5.65 19.72
C GLY A 109 -20.90 -5.02 18.55
N ASP A 110 -20.81 -3.71 18.37
CA ASP A 110 -21.43 -3.00 17.24
C ASP A 110 -20.82 -3.38 15.89
N ILE A 111 -19.52 -3.72 15.86
CA ILE A 111 -18.81 -4.07 14.63
C ILE A 111 -19.17 -5.50 14.19
N PHE A 112 -19.28 -6.44 15.12
CA PHE A 112 -19.44 -7.87 14.83
C PHE A 112 -20.85 -8.40 15.15
N GLY A 113 -21.75 -7.55 15.64
CA GLY A 113 -23.15 -7.87 15.90
C GLY A 113 -23.35 -8.83 17.07
N PHE A 114 -22.85 -8.51 18.27
CA PHE A 114 -23.06 -9.32 19.47
C PHE A 114 -23.23 -8.49 20.75
N GLY A 115 -23.87 -9.10 21.76
CA GLY A 115 -24.29 -8.39 22.96
C GLY A 115 -25.38 -7.35 22.68
N GLU A 116 -25.53 -6.38 23.58
CA GLU A 116 -26.32 -5.16 23.32
C GLU A 116 -25.55 -4.32 22.30
N HIS A 117 -26.02 -4.29 21.06
CA HIS A 117 -25.41 -3.56 19.97
C HIS A 117 -26.49 -2.91 19.10
N ASP A 118 -26.13 -1.81 18.42
CA ASP A 118 -27.02 -1.19 17.46
C ASP A 118 -27.01 -1.96 16.14
N ALA A 119 -28.10 -2.67 15.86
CA ALA A 119 -28.27 -3.37 14.59
C ALA A 119 -28.28 -2.41 13.38
N ALA A 120 -28.49 -1.10 13.57
CA ALA A 120 -28.40 -0.09 12.52
C ALA A 120 -27.01 0.55 12.40
N ALA A 121 -26.00 0.08 13.16
CA ALA A 121 -24.66 0.62 13.10
C ALA A 121 -24.08 0.50 11.68
N GLN A 122 -23.82 1.64 11.03
CA GLN A 122 -23.29 1.72 9.66
C GLN A 122 -21.96 0.99 9.46
N HIS A 123 -21.23 0.71 10.54
CA HIS A 123 -19.93 0.04 10.52
C HIS A 123 -20.00 -1.46 10.84
N SER A 124 -21.21 -2.02 10.94
CA SER A 124 -21.37 -3.45 11.22
C SER A 124 -20.85 -4.28 10.05
N VAL A 125 -19.88 -5.13 10.34
CA VAL A 125 -19.30 -6.09 9.40
C VAL A 125 -20.35 -7.11 8.96
N THR A 126 -21.35 -7.43 9.79
CA THR A 126 -22.38 -8.41 9.44
C THR A 126 -23.30 -7.95 8.30
N GLN A 127 -23.34 -6.65 8.01
CA GLN A 127 -24.12 -6.05 6.93
C GLN A 127 -23.33 -5.83 5.64
N MET A 128 -22.01 -6.03 5.67
CA MET A 128 -21.17 -5.83 4.50
C MET A 128 -21.28 -7.02 3.54
N ASP A 129 -20.89 -6.77 2.30
CA ASP A 129 -20.81 -7.79 1.25
C ASP A 129 -19.83 -8.91 1.67
N LYS A 130 -20.38 -10.12 1.83
CA LYS A 130 -19.63 -11.30 2.30
C LYS A 130 -18.45 -11.64 1.38
N GLU A 131 -18.60 -11.51 0.06
CA GLU A 131 -17.52 -11.82 -0.87
C GLU A 131 -16.36 -10.83 -0.74
N LYS A 132 -16.65 -9.56 -0.46
CA LYS A 132 -15.63 -8.55 -0.20
C LYS A 132 -14.94 -8.78 1.13
N LEU A 133 -15.69 -9.16 2.16
CA LEU A 133 -15.13 -9.47 3.47
C LEU A 133 -14.19 -10.66 3.45
N GLU A 134 -14.53 -11.74 2.75
CA GLU A 134 -13.65 -12.92 2.68
C GLU A 134 -12.31 -12.61 2.00
N LYS A 135 -12.25 -11.57 1.16
CA LYS A 135 -11.01 -11.08 0.53
C LYS A 135 -10.32 -9.99 1.36
N ALA A 136 -11.00 -9.43 2.35
CA ALA A 136 -10.47 -8.37 3.17
C ALA A 136 -9.50 -8.94 4.22
N PRO A 137 -8.31 -8.34 4.39
CA PRO A 137 -7.41 -8.75 5.45
C PRO A 137 -8.05 -8.45 6.82
N ILE A 138 -8.03 -9.43 7.71
CA ILE A 138 -8.52 -9.29 9.09
C ILE A 138 -7.57 -8.44 9.93
N HIS A 139 -6.28 -8.65 9.73
CA HIS A 139 -5.25 -7.96 10.48
C HIS A 139 -4.53 -6.95 9.57
N ASN A 140 -4.20 -5.81 10.15
CA ASN A 140 -3.37 -4.78 9.53
C ASN A 140 -1.86 -5.06 9.70
N LEU A 141 -1.44 -6.26 10.12
CA LEU A 141 -0.04 -6.58 10.43
C LEU A 141 0.93 -6.18 9.31
N ASP A 142 0.56 -6.37 8.04
CA ASP A 142 1.41 -5.98 6.93
C ASP A 142 1.54 -4.46 6.79
N ALA A 143 0.48 -3.72 7.11
CA ALA A 143 0.51 -2.26 7.18
C ALA A 143 1.32 -1.79 8.40
N GLU A 144 1.17 -2.42 9.56
CA GLU A 144 1.96 -2.11 10.76
C GLU A 144 3.44 -2.40 10.56
N ARG A 145 3.79 -3.57 10.01
CA ARG A 145 5.17 -3.93 9.63
C ARG A 145 5.73 -2.95 8.61
N SER A 146 4.90 -2.53 7.65
CA SER A 146 5.25 -1.52 6.65
C SER A 146 5.60 -0.18 7.29
N VAL A 147 4.76 0.33 8.19
CA VAL A 147 5.01 1.57 8.92
C VAL A 147 6.20 1.43 9.87
N GLY A 148 6.31 0.31 10.59
CA GLY A 148 7.42 -0.02 11.46
C GLY A 148 8.76 -0.05 10.71
N PHE A 149 8.79 -0.58 9.49
CA PHE A 149 9.98 -0.54 8.65
C PHE A 149 10.37 0.89 8.26
N VAL A 150 9.40 1.70 7.83
CA VAL A 150 9.68 3.11 7.50
C VAL A 150 10.24 3.83 8.71
N ASN A 151 9.65 3.64 9.89
CA ASN A 151 10.14 4.22 11.14
C ASN A 151 11.56 3.75 11.48
N TYR A 152 11.86 2.46 11.32
CA TYR A 152 13.19 1.91 11.52
C TYR A 152 14.23 2.50 10.54
N GLU A 153 13.90 2.62 9.25
CA GLU A 153 14.81 3.21 8.27
C GLU A 153 14.99 4.71 8.49
N LEU A 154 13.95 5.42 8.93
CA LEU A 154 14.03 6.83 9.29
C LEU A 154 14.87 7.05 10.55
N SER A 155 14.79 6.17 11.56
CA SER A 155 15.62 6.28 12.76
C SER A 155 17.10 6.03 12.45
N ARG A 156 17.40 5.09 11.55
CA ARG A 156 18.78 4.79 11.14
C ARG A 156 19.37 5.84 10.19
N ARG A 157 18.59 6.36 9.25
CA ARG A 157 19.07 7.26 8.17
C ARG A 157 18.81 8.75 8.45
N GLY A 158 17.98 9.05 9.44
CA GLY A 158 17.50 10.40 9.74
C GLY A 158 16.17 10.73 9.06
N ALA A 159 15.34 11.54 9.75
CA ALA A 159 13.96 11.86 9.36
C ALA A 159 13.80 12.47 7.96
N LYS A 160 14.83 13.15 7.43
CA LYS A 160 14.81 13.77 6.08
C LYS A 160 14.89 12.75 4.94
N GLN A 161 15.13 11.47 5.22
CA GLN A 161 15.35 10.42 4.22
C GLN A 161 14.11 9.58 3.91
N LEU A 162 12.90 10.10 4.17
CA LEU A 162 11.62 9.39 3.94
C LEU A 162 11.49 8.83 2.52
N LYS A 163 11.89 9.59 1.49
CA LYS A 163 11.85 9.11 0.09
C LYS A 163 12.69 7.87 -0.14
N VAL A 164 13.87 7.80 0.49
CA VAL A 164 14.79 6.66 0.37
C VAL A 164 14.26 5.46 1.14
N ALA A 165 13.73 5.67 2.35
CA ALA A 165 13.10 4.62 3.16
C ALA A 165 11.87 4.01 2.44
N SER A 166 11.00 4.87 1.90
CA SER A 166 9.83 4.44 1.13
C SER A 166 10.21 3.71 -0.16
N ALA A 167 11.20 4.21 -0.91
CA ALA A 167 11.69 3.55 -2.12
C ALA A 167 12.30 2.17 -1.83
N ALA A 168 13.00 2.00 -0.70
CA ALA A 168 13.54 0.71 -0.29
C ALA A 168 12.42 -0.29 0.02
N GLN A 169 11.36 0.15 0.68
CA GLN A 169 10.18 -0.66 1.00
C GLN A 169 9.44 -1.13 -0.26
N VAL A 170 9.21 -0.22 -1.21
CA VAL A 170 8.55 -0.55 -2.49
C VAL A 170 9.36 -1.60 -3.23
N LYS A 171 10.69 -1.44 -3.31
CA LYS A 171 11.58 -2.41 -3.96
C LYS A 171 11.53 -3.78 -3.27
N ALA A 172 11.50 -3.81 -1.94
CA ALA A 172 11.37 -5.07 -1.18
C ALA A 172 10.05 -5.78 -1.52
N LYS A 173 8.92 -5.07 -1.42
CA LYS A 173 7.60 -5.64 -1.77
C LYS A 173 7.51 -6.08 -3.22
N SER A 174 8.09 -5.33 -4.16
CA SER A 174 8.11 -5.72 -5.57
C SER A 174 8.90 -7.02 -5.78
N SER A 175 10.00 -7.22 -5.05
CA SER A 175 10.76 -8.48 -5.09
C SER A 175 9.93 -9.65 -4.57
N ASP A 176 9.25 -9.47 -3.44
CA ASP A 176 8.38 -10.50 -2.83
C ASP A 176 7.25 -10.92 -3.79
N LEU A 177 6.64 -9.95 -4.48
CA LEU A 177 5.56 -10.17 -5.45
C LEU A 177 6.02 -10.91 -6.71
N ILE A 178 7.21 -10.61 -7.23
CA ILE A 178 7.77 -11.27 -8.41
C ILE A 178 8.08 -12.75 -8.10
N GLU A 179 8.56 -13.02 -6.88
CA GLU A 179 8.99 -14.37 -6.50
C GLU A 179 7.89 -15.24 -5.87
N ARG A 180 6.63 -14.74 -5.78
CA ARG A 180 5.48 -15.43 -5.14
C ARG A 180 5.82 -15.98 -3.74
N ARG A 181 6.63 -15.25 -2.97
CA ARG A 181 7.03 -15.70 -1.63
C ARG A 181 5.87 -15.61 -0.65
N GLU A 182 5.89 -16.48 0.36
CA GLU A 182 4.91 -16.42 1.44
C GLU A 182 5.01 -15.09 2.21
N PRO A 183 3.87 -14.50 2.62
CA PRO A 183 3.83 -13.28 3.41
C PRO A 183 4.67 -13.41 4.69
N GLY A 184 5.64 -12.50 4.89
CA GLY A 184 6.48 -12.47 6.10
C GLY A 184 7.97 -12.79 5.92
N SER A 185 8.43 -13.11 4.71
CA SER A 185 9.87 -13.32 4.41
C SER A 185 10.76 -12.06 4.56
N PHE A 186 10.14 -10.94 4.89
CA PHE A 186 10.73 -9.61 5.10
C PHE A 186 11.96 -9.57 6.04
N ARG A 187 12.05 -10.49 7.02
CA ARG A 187 13.19 -10.55 7.95
C ARG A 187 14.54 -10.80 7.25
N ASN A 188 14.52 -11.31 6.02
CA ASN A 188 15.73 -11.57 5.24
C ASN A 188 16.20 -10.38 4.39
N TYR A 189 15.48 -9.26 4.36
CA TYR A 189 15.83 -8.09 3.53
C TYR A 189 17.25 -7.57 3.80
N SER A 190 17.67 -7.52 5.06
CA SER A 190 19.04 -7.06 5.39
C SER A 190 20.13 -7.98 4.85
N LYS A 191 19.84 -9.28 4.69
CA LYS A 191 20.75 -10.25 4.07
C LYS A 191 20.73 -10.10 2.54
N GLU A 192 19.56 -9.89 1.95
CA GLU A 192 19.39 -9.76 0.49
C GLU A 192 19.81 -8.39 -0.08
N ALA A 193 19.81 -7.33 0.73
CA ALA A 193 20.25 -5.99 0.35
C ALA A 193 21.77 -5.76 0.50
N ARG A 194 22.50 -6.68 1.14
CA ARG A 194 23.96 -6.61 1.27
C ARG A 194 24.65 -6.84 -0.07
N LYS A 195 25.92 -6.45 -0.17
CA LYS A 195 26.78 -6.72 -1.33
C LYS A 195 26.89 -8.25 -1.52
N GLY A 196 26.52 -8.75 -2.70
CA GLY A 196 26.40 -10.19 -2.97
C GLY A 196 25.05 -10.80 -2.55
N GLY A 197 24.12 -9.99 -2.06
CA GLY A 197 22.73 -10.36 -1.89
C GLY A 197 21.94 -10.25 -3.19
N ARG A 198 20.70 -10.71 -3.13
CA ARG A 198 19.82 -10.92 -4.28
C ARG A 198 19.32 -9.62 -4.93
N ILE A 199 19.20 -8.53 -4.18
CA ILE A 199 18.76 -7.24 -4.72
C ILE A 199 19.80 -6.67 -5.72
N PRO A 200 21.10 -6.64 -5.39
CA PRO A 200 22.15 -6.38 -6.37
C PRO A 200 22.09 -7.27 -7.62
N GLU A 201 21.81 -8.57 -7.48
CA GLU A 201 21.71 -9.51 -8.61
C GLU A 201 20.54 -9.18 -9.54
N ILE A 202 19.37 -8.86 -8.99
CA ILE A 202 18.19 -8.46 -9.78
C ILE A 202 18.48 -7.17 -10.55
N LEU A 203 19.17 -6.20 -9.95
CA LEU A 203 19.56 -4.97 -10.64
C LEU A 203 20.52 -5.25 -11.79
N LEU A 204 21.49 -6.13 -11.57
CA LEU A 204 22.49 -6.50 -12.56
C LEU A 204 21.88 -7.33 -13.70
N ALA A 205 20.94 -8.22 -13.38
CA ALA A 205 20.14 -8.95 -14.37
C ALA A 205 19.23 -8.03 -15.19
N TRP A 206 18.67 -6.99 -14.56
CA TRP A 206 17.89 -5.97 -15.26
C TRP A 206 18.76 -5.15 -16.21
N GLU A 207 19.93 -4.67 -15.77
CA GLU A 207 20.89 -3.96 -16.62
C GLU A 207 21.33 -4.83 -17.79
N LYS A 208 21.65 -6.10 -17.52
CA LYS A 208 22.03 -7.07 -18.55
C LYS A 208 20.89 -7.35 -19.54
N LYS A 209 19.63 -7.42 -19.07
CA LYS A 209 18.45 -7.53 -19.93
C LYS A 209 18.21 -6.27 -20.76
N GLN A 210 18.48 -5.08 -20.22
CA GLN A 210 18.46 -3.83 -20.98
C GLN A 210 19.55 -3.80 -22.05
N GLU A 211 20.74 -4.35 -21.76
CA GLU A 211 21.81 -4.52 -22.74
C GLU A 211 21.50 -5.60 -23.78
N GLU A 212 20.85 -6.69 -23.39
CA GLU A 212 20.39 -7.74 -24.32
C GLU A 212 19.29 -7.22 -25.24
N LEU A 213 18.36 -6.40 -24.73
CA LEU A 213 17.36 -5.72 -25.56
C LEU A 213 18.00 -4.72 -26.54
N LYS A 214 19.12 -4.08 -26.15
CA LYS A 214 19.94 -3.28 -27.08
C LYS A 214 20.63 -4.17 -28.13
N LYS A 215 21.10 -5.37 -27.75
CA LYS A 215 21.75 -6.35 -28.66
C LYS A 215 20.76 -7.08 -29.57
N GLN A 216 19.50 -7.24 -29.15
CA GLN A 216 18.40 -7.88 -29.90
C GLN A 216 17.81 -6.97 -30.99
N GLY A 217 18.40 -5.79 -31.24
CA GLY A 217 18.10 -5.02 -32.43
C GLY A 217 16.83 -4.17 -32.36
N LEU A 218 16.33 -3.84 -31.15
CA LEU A 218 15.50 -2.64 -31.02
C LEU A 218 16.32 -1.47 -31.57
N LYS A 219 15.86 -0.86 -32.66
CA LYS A 219 16.61 0.21 -33.32
C LYS A 219 16.82 1.32 -32.28
N ASP A 220 17.97 1.99 -32.26
CA ASP A 220 18.24 3.10 -31.33
C ASP A 220 17.10 4.14 -31.28
N LYS A 221 16.37 4.26 -32.39
CA LYS A 221 15.15 5.05 -32.55
C LYS A 221 14.00 4.62 -31.63
N GLU A 222 13.78 3.34 -31.38
CA GLU A 222 12.72 2.80 -30.51
C GLU A 222 13.05 3.01 -29.04
N ILE A 223 14.32 2.83 -28.66
CA ILE A 223 14.80 3.15 -27.31
C ILE A 223 14.69 4.65 -27.04
N ALA A 224 15.06 5.48 -28.02
CA ALA A 224 14.88 6.94 -27.95
C ALA A 224 13.39 7.32 -27.85
N ASN A 225 12.50 6.66 -28.59
CA ASN A 225 11.06 6.90 -28.53
C ASN A 225 10.48 6.56 -27.15
N VAL A 226 10.83 5.41 -26.57
CA VAL A 226 10.39 5.05 -25.21
C VAL A 226 10.89 6.02 -24.16
N ALA A 227 12.13 6.52 -24.30
CA ALA A 227 12.68 7.52 -23.40
C ALA A 227 11.97 8.89 -23.54
N VAL A 228 11.55 9.25 -24.75
CA VAL A 228 10.73 10.45 -25.01
C VAL A 228 9.33 10.28 -24.41
N ASP A 229 8.69 9.13 -24.58
CA ASP A 229 7.35 8.87 -24.05
C ASP A 229 7.31 8.88 -22.51
N ARG A 230 8.30 8.27 -21.86
CA ARG A 230 8.43 8.33 -20.39
C ARG A 230 8.59 9.76 -19.90
N ARG A 231 9.37 10.57 -20.61
CA ARG A 231 9.58 11.98 -20.27
C ARG A 231 8.30 12.79 -20.47
N ARG A 232 7.61 12.60 -21.59
CA ARG A 232 6.30 13.21 -21.90
C ARG A 232 5.28 12.92 -20.80
N ASN A 233 5.17 11.67 -20.37
CA ASN A 233 4.23 11.27 -19.31
C ASN A 233 4.59 11.88 -17.95
N LYS A 234 5.89 11.94 -17.62
CA LYS A 234 6.36 12.58 -16.38
C LYS A 234 6.08 14.08 -16.38
N ASP A 235 6.34 14.75 -17.49
CA ASP A 235 6.09 16.18 -17.65
C ASP A 235 4.59 16.48 -17.55
N LEU A 236 3.73 15.69 -18.21
CA LEU A 236 2.27 15.80 -18.09
C LEU A 236 1.77 15.67 -16.65
N GLN A 237 2.24 14.67 -15.90
CA GLN A 237 1.84 14.49 -14.50
C GLN A 237 2.27 15.68 -13.63
N THR A 238 3.46 16.22 -13.91
CA THR A 238 3.97 17.39 -13.20
C THR A 238 3.12 18.63 -13.52
N LEU A 239 2.74 18.83 -14.78
CA LEU A 239 1.84 19.90 -15.22
C LEU A 239 0.43 19.75 -14.63
N LYS A 240 -0.14 18.55 -14.59
CA LYS A 240 -1.44 18.27 -13.95
C LYS A 240 -1.49 18.71 -12.48
N ASN A 241 -0.41 18.44 -11.75
CA ASN A 241 -0.29 18.89 -10.35
C ASN A 241 -0.19 20.43 -10.22
N MET A 242 0.11 21.15 -11.29
CA MET A 242 0.17 22.62 -11.37
C MET A 242 -1.05 23.24 -12.07
N GLY A 243 -2.14 22.49 -12.25
CA GLY A 243 -3.37 22.95 -12.90
C GLY A 243 -3.53 22.55 -14.37
N GLY A 244 -2.60 21.75 -14.92
CA GLY A 244 -2.61 21.27 -16.30
C GLY A 244 -1.70 22.05 -17.25
N PRO A 245 -1.44 21.51 -18.46
CA PRO A 245 -0.75 22.23 -19.53
C PRO A 245 -1.58 23.41 -20.03
N PHE A 246 -0.92 24.47 -20.51
CA PHE A 246 -1.63 25.57 -21.15
C PHE A 246 -2.33 25.12 -22.44
N THR A 247 -3.57 25.56 -22.61
CA THR A 247 -4.41 25.26 -23.77
C THR A 247 -4.64 26.47 -24.67
N ALA A 248 -4.43 27.69 -24.16
CA ALA A 248 -4.60 28.93 -24.92
C ALA A 248 -3.50 29.96 -24.60
N ALA A 249 -3.18 30.82 -25.59
CA ALA A 249 -2.15 31.85 -25.42
C ALA A 249 -2.47 32.84 -24.27
N ALA A 250 -3.75 33.14 -24.04
CA ALA A 250 -4.20 34.02 -22.96
C ALA A 250 -3.85 33.46 -21.55
N GLU A 251 -3.81 32.14 -21.39
CA GLU A 251 -3.42 31.52 -20.12
C GLU A 251 -1.93 31.76 -19.81
N VAL A 252 -1.09 31.79 -20.85
CA VAL A 252 0.33 32.11 -20.72
C VAL A 252 0.51 33.56 -20.27
N ASP A 253 -0.22 34.49 -20.87
CA ASP A 253 -0.17 35.91 -20.48
C ASP A 253 -0.64 36.12 -19.04
N THR A 254 -1.73 35.47 -18.66
CA THR A 254 -2.26 35.49 -17.29
C THR A 254 -1.22 34.96 -16.30
N TYR A 255 -0.58 33.83 -16.61
CA TYR A 255 0.42 33.22 -15.74
C TYR A 255 1.70 34.08 -15.60
N VAL A 256 2.15 34.71 -16.69
CA VAL A 256 3.33 35.59 -16.66
C VAL A 256 3.06 36.85 -15.84
N ALA A 257 1.86 37.42 -15.96
CA ALA A 257 1.44 38.64 -15.24
C ALA A 257 1.13 38.42 -13.75
N ALA A 258 0.87 37.18 -13.32
CA ALA A 258 0.51 36.88 -11.94
C ALA A 258 1.65 37.24 -10.96
N THR A 259 1.36 37.94 -9.87
CA THR A 259 2.37 38.42 -8.90
C THR A 259 2.67 37.43 -7.77
N ASP A 260 1.99 36.30 -7.76
CA ASP A 260 2.01 35.27 -6.72
C ASP A 260 3.20 34.31 -6.80
N ALA A 261 3.88 34.24 -7.95
CA ALA A 261 5.03 33.38 -8.18
C ALA A 261 6.30 34.17 -8.52
N ASP A 262 7.44 33.73 -7.98
CA ASP A 262 8.75 34.28 -8.33
C ASP A 262 9.17 33.89 -9.75
N ASP A 263 10.06 34.69 -10.35
CA ASP A 263 10.53 34.49 -11.72
C ASP A 263 11.19 33.12 -11.94
N THR A 264 11.79 32.53 -10.90
CA THR A 264 12.42 31.20 -11.00
C THR A 264 11.36 30.11 -11.17
N THR A 265 10.27 30.19 -10.41
CA THR A 265 9.15 29.24 -10.52
C THR A 265 8.45 29.38 -11.86
N LYS A 266 8.17 30.62 -12.29
CA LYS A 266 7.58 30.90 -13.60
C LYS A 266 8.44 30.37 -14.74
N LEU A 267 9.75 30.62 -14.68
CA LEU A 267 10.71 30.11 -15.64
C LEU A 267 10.74 28.57 -15.66
N GLY A 268 10.65 27.94 -14.48
CA GLY A 268 10.59 26.49 -14.34
C GLY A 268 9.36 25.87 -15.01
N ARG A 269 8.18 26.45 -14.80
CA ARG A 269 6.93 26.00 -15.44
C ARG A 269 6.97 26.21 -16.95
N LEU A 270 7.32 27.41 -17.43
CA LEU A 270 7.36 27.71 -18.86
C LEU A 270 8.37 26.83 -19.61
N TYR A 271 9.51 26.52 -19.00
CA TYR A 271 10.47 25.55 -19.54
C TYR A 271 9.86 24.16 -19.71
N LEU A 272 9.09 23.71 -18.72
CA LEU A 272 8.42 22.40 -18.73
C LEU A 272 7.34 22.36 -19.81
N GLU A 273 6.54 23.41 -19.93
CA GLU A 273 5.49 23.58 -20.95
C GLU A 273 6.08 23.54 -22.36
N VAL A 274 7.15 24.29 -22.64
CA VAL A 274 7.82 24.27 -23.96
C VAL A 274 8.39 22.89 -24.28
N ARG A 275 8.97 22.20 -23.28
CA ARG A 275 9.50 20.85 -23.49
C ARG A 275 8.38 19.85 -23.73
N TYR A 276 7.28 19.94 -22.99
CA TYR A 276 6.11 19.10 -23.16
C TYR A 276 5.50 19.30 -24.55
N ALA A 277 5.24 20.56 -24.92
CA ALA A 277 4.75 20.97 -26.24
C ALA A 277 5.63 20.43 -27.38
N ARG A 278 6.96 20.53 -27.26
CA ARG A 278 7.89 19.96 -28.26
C ARG A 278 7.74 18.46 -28.42
N ASP A 279 7.56 17.75 -27.31
CA ASP A 279 7.51 16.29 -27.30
C ASP A 279 6.11 15.76 -27.68
N THR A 280 5.07 16.61 -27.68
CA THR A 280 3.69 16.27 -28.07
C THR A 280 3.25 16.86 -29.42
N ALA A 281 3.92 17.90 -29.91
CA ALA A 281 3.55 18.57 -31.16
C ALA A 281 3.69 17.61 -32.35
N LEU A 282 2.62 17.53 -33.13
CA LEU A 282 2.58 16.81 -34.40
C LEU A 282 2.71 17.76 -35.60
N SER A 283 2.39 19.05 -35.41
CA SER A 283 2.33 20.06 -36.47
C SER A 283 3.65 20.78 -36.74
N LEU A 284 4.64 20.69 -35.83
CA LEU A 284 5.91 21.38 -35.94
C LEU A 284 7.09 20.43 -35.66
N PRO A 285 8.21 20.56 -36.39
CA PRO A 285 9.38 19.75 -36.14
C PRO A 285 9.99 20.09 -34.77
N LYS A 286 10.51 19.07 -34.06
CA LYS A 286 11.14 19.22 -32.74
C LYS A 286 12.36 20.15 -32.74
N THR A 287 12.96 20.37 -33.91
CA THR A 287 14.09 21.26 -34.16
C THR A 287 13.66 22.72 -34.35
N SER A 288 12.37 23.03 -34.37
CA SER A 288 11.85 24.39 -34.50
C SER A 288 12.38 25.29 -33.38
N ASP A 289 12.70 26.53 -33.75
CA ASP A 289 13.19 27.57 -32.83
C ASP A 289 12.18 27.90 -31.73
N ILE A 290 10.89 27.66 -32.00
CA ILE A 290 9.81 27.80 -31.03
C ILE A 290 10.00 26.81 -29.85
N PHE A 291 10.55 25.62 -30.10
CA PHE A 291 10.80 24.61 -29.09
C PHE A 291 12.21 24.65 -28.49
N ARG A 292 12.99 25.70 -28.78
CA ARG A 292 14.35 25.82 -28.27
C ARG A 292 14.32 25.92 -26.75
N LEU A 293 15.02 25.00 -26.09
CA LEU A 293 15.09 24.96 -24.63
C LEU A 293 16.30 25.71 -24.07
N LEU A 294 17.41 25.81 -24.82
CA LEU A 294 18.64 26.44 -24.35
C LEU A 294 19.27 27.27 -25.48
N LYS A 295 19.97 28.35 -25.11
CA LYS A 295 20.87 29.10 -26.01
C LYS A 295 22.21 29.25 -25.31
N ASN A 296 23.29 28.83 -25.97
CA ASN A 296 24.64 28.80 -25.39
C ASN A 296 24.68 28.08 -24.02
N TYR A 297 24.04 26.90 -23.94
CA TYR A 297 23.92 26.07 -22.73
C TYR A 297 23.19 26.72 -21.54
N LYS A 298 22.57 27.89 -21.72
CA LYS A 298 21.77 28.57 -20.70
C LYS A 298 20.28 28.52 -21.05
N LYS A 299 19.43 28.49 -20.02
CA LYS A 299 17.97 28.63 -20.19
C LYS A 299 17.64 29.95 -20.88
N LEU A 300 16.60 29.95 -21.71
CA LEU A 300 16.11 31.16 -22.34
C LEU A 300 15.48 32.07 -21.28
N PRO A 301 15.45 33.40 -21.52
CA PRO A 301 14.69 34.32 -20.67
C PRO A 301 13.21 33.94 -20.62
N LEU A 302 12.56 34.27 -19.50
CA LEU A 302 11.14 34.00 -19.25
C LEU A 302 10.25 34.48 -20.40
N ASN A 303 10.45 35.72 -20.85
CA ASN A 303 9.69 36.30 -21.96
C ASN A 303 9.84 35.52 -23.27
N THR A 304 11.03 34.95 -23.54
CA THR A 304 11.25 34.15 -24.74
C THR A 304 10.46 32.85 -24.72
N TYR A 305 10.40 32.14 -23.58
CA TYR A 305 9.55 30.95 -23.49
C TYR A 305 8.06 31.29 -23.61
N ALA A 306 7.62 32.40 -23.01
CA ALA A 306 6.24 32.86 -23.11
C ALA A 306 5.84 33.18 -24.56
N ILE A 307 6.66 33.95 -25.28
CA ILE A 307 6.44 34.26 -26.70
C ILE A 307 6.37 32.97 -27.53
N ASN A 308 7.32 32.06 -27.32
CA ASN A 308 7.37 30.79 -28.04
C ASN A 308 6.11 29.94 -27.78
N LEU A 309 5.66 29.82 -26.54
CA LEU A 309 4.42 29.09 -26.22
C LEU A 309 3.20 29.73 -26.85
N LYS A 310 3.08 31.06 -26.82
CA LYS A 310 1.96 31.76 -27.46
C LYS A 310 1.94 31.57 -28.96
N LEU A 311 3.10 31.64 -29.61
CA LEU A 311 3.24 31.33 -31.04
C LEU A 311 2.85 29.87 -31.33
N TYR A 312 3.26 28.93 -30.48
CA TYR A 312 2.83 27.53 -30.63
C TYR A 312 1.31 27.41 -30.50
N LEU A 313 0.73 27.87 -29.39
CA LEU A 313 -0.70 27.73 -29.08
C LEU A 313 -1.61 28.44 -30.11
N ASN A 314 -1.21 29.60 -30.62
CA ASN A 314 -1.97 30.31 -31.65
C ASN A 314 -1.88 29.64 -33.03
N ASN A 315 -0.82 28.88 -33.30
CA ASN A 315 -0.61 28.17 -34.57
C ASN A 315 -1.05 26.70 -34.52
N ILE A 316 -1.47 26.19 -33.36
CA ILE A 316 -2.20 24.92 -33.30
C ILE A 316 -3.62 25.20 -33.80
N THR A 317 -3.80 25.15 -35.11
CA THR A 317 -5.11 24.83 -35.65
C THR A 317 -5.40 23.39 -35.22
N SER A 318 -6.47 23.15 -34.46
CA SER A 318 -7.01 21.80 -34.25
C SER A 318 -7.56 21.29 -35.59
N ASN A 319 -6.67 21.03 -36.56
CA ASN A 319 -7.02 20.62 -37.92
C ASN A 319 -7.36 19.13 -38.01
N ALA A 320 -7.93 18.57 -36.96
CA ALA A 320 -8.54 17.27 -37.03
C ALA A 320 -9.81 17.35 -36.18
N ASP A 321 -10.92 17.74 -36.82
CA ASP A 321 -12.18 17.08 -36.52
C ASP A 321 -11.94 15.60 -36.82
N VAL A 322 -11.36 14.87 -35.86
CA VAL A 322 -11.30 13.42 -35.90
C VAL A 322 -12.74 12.98 -35.82
N THR A 323 -13.31 12.69 -36.97
CA THR A 323 -14.69 12.27 -37.06
C THR A 323 -14.79 10.82 -36.61
N LEU A 324 -16.01 10.39 -36.28
CA LEU A 324 -16.27 8.97 -36.00
C LEU A 324 -15.85 8.07 -37.18
N GLN A 325 -15.85 8.61 -38.41
CA GLN A 325 -15.41 7.89 -39.61
C GLN A 325 -13.91 7.61 -39.61
N ASP A 326 -13.08 8.56 -39.19
CA ASP A 326 -11.63 8.38 -39.11
C ASP A 326 -11.26 7.30 -38.08
N PHE A 327 -12.00 7.26 -36.95
CA PHE A 327 -11.86 6.22 -35.94
C PHE A 327 -12.25 4.84 -36.46
N ASN A 328 -13.41 4.73 -37.12
CA ASN A 328 -13.88 3.46 -37.70
C ASN A 328 -12.91 2.94 -38.78
N HIS A 329 -12.39 3.84 -39.63
CA HIS A 329 -11.41 3.47 -40.65
C HIS A 329 -10.09 2.94 -40.05
N ALA A 330 -9.61 3.54 -38.96
CA ALA A 330 -8.44 3.04 -38.24
C ALA A 330 -8.70 1.66 -37.61
N MET A 331 -9.88 1.45 -37.02
CA MET A 331 -10.28 0.16 -36.46
C MET A 331 -10.38 -0.94 -37.51
N ASP A 332 -11.00 -0.65 -38.67
CA ASP A 332 -11.08 -1.60 -39.79
C ASP A 332 -9.70 -1.98 -40.32
N THR A 333 -8.77 -1.02 -40.38
CA THR A 333 -7.39 -1.26 -40.82
C THR A 333 -6.65 -2.20 -39.85
N ILE A 334 -6.85 -2.02 -38.53
CA ILE A 334 -6.24 -2.88 -37.50
C ILE A 334 -6.83 -4.29 -37.54
N CYS A 335 -8.15 -4.41 -37.69
CA CYS A 335 -8.83 -5.71 -37.79
C CYS A 335 -8.39 -6.50 -39.03
N ASN A 336 -8.20 -5.83 -40.18
CA ASN A 336 -7.79 -6.49 -41.42
C ASN A 336 -6.30 -6.86 -41.47
N GLN A 337 -5.45 -6.26 -40.62
CA GLN A 337 -4.04 -6.64 -40.51
C GLN A 337 -3.80 -7.89 -39.64
N GLN A 338 -4.81 -8.37 -38.91
CA GLN A 338 -4.72 -9.60 -38.10
C GLN A 338 -5.12 -10.86 -38.88
N SER A 339 -5.55 -10.72 -40.13
CA SER A 339 -6.00 -11.82 -41.01
C SER A 339 -4.95 -12.28 -42.03
N LEU A 340 -3.73 -11.75 -41.96
CA LEU A 340 -2.54 -12.17 -42.69
C LEU A 340 -1.52 -12.73 -41.71
#